data_AF-A0A066WSB4-F1
#
_entry.id   AF-A0A066WSB4-F1
#
_cell.length_a   1.000
_cell.length_b   1.000
_cell.length_c   1.000
_cell.angle_alpha   90.00
_cell.angle_beta   90.00
_cell.angle_gamma   90.00
#
_symmetry.space_group_name_H-M   'P 1'
#
loop_
_entity.id
_entity.type
_entity.pdbx_description
1 polymer ?
#
loop_
_entity_poly.entity_id
_entity_poly.type
_entity_poly.pdbx_seq_one_letter_code
_entity_poly.pdbx_strand_id
1 'polypeptide(L)'
;MKNIDILIIGAGISGAILAERYASLGKKVLIIEKKNHIAGNCYDYLDEDGNLVSKYGSHLFYTTEDVVWDYVNQFSDWNPIVVSNNHDDAYLSNLYQALPKEGFTKLFENILDNPNIEVLLDTDYCDIKDQYTNYEKLFYTGPVNRFFEFTHQFSEKLEGRSIHFVSESTDYESFEEKITEVTEVPKFENDNLDKAAFIHGFITKDEVFYAVPSALNQENAELDLVQKATNYNYFNIDEEFKNALDLFHQLEKSNETIYKTAV
;
A
#
# COMPACT_ATOMS: atom_id res chain seq x y z
N MET A 1 -0.18 13.34 -27.35
CA MET A 1 -0.54 12.82 -26.02
C MET A 1 -0.05 11.38 -25.96
N LYS A 2 0.61 10.95 -24.89
CA LYS A 2 1.00 9.53 -24.74
C LYS A 2 -0.28 8.70 -24.73
N ASN A 3 -0.32 7.64 -25.53
CA ASN A 3 -1.43 6.71 -25.50
C ASN A 3 -1.25 5.80 -24.27
N ILE A 4 -2.12 5.96 -23.29
CA ILE A 4 -2.17 5.16 -22.06
C ILE A 4 -3.46 4.35 -22.08
N ASP A 5 -3.41 3.12 -21.60
CA ASP A 5 -4.59 2.27 -21.51
C ASP A 5 -5.20 2.37 -20.11
N ILE A 6 -4.35 2.38 -19.08
CA ILE A 6 -4.76 2.39 -17.67
C ILE A 6 -4.12 3.59 -16.95
N LEU A 7 -4.94 4.36 -16.24
CA LEU A 7 -4.49 5.44 -15.38
C LEU A 7 -4.73 5.07 -13.91
N ILE A 8 -3.73 5.22 -13.06
CA ILE A 8 -3.79 4.88 -11.63
C ILE A 8 -3.35 6.09 -10.81
N ILE A 9 -4.15 6.48 -9.83
CA ILE A 9 -3.87 7.58 -8.91
C ILE A 9 -3.49 7.00 -7.55
N GLY A 10 -2.19 6.99 -7.25
CA GLY A 10 -1.57 6.40 -6.07
C GLY A 10 -0.67 5.20 -6.40
N ALA A 11 0.53 5.18 -5.84
CA ALA A 11 1.54 4.12 -5.94
C ALA A 11 1.69 3.32 -4.63
N GLY A 12 0.59 3.19 -3.87
CA GLY A 12 0.49 2.26 -2.74
C GLY A 12 0.30 0.81 -3.17
N ILE A 13 -0.03 -0.07 -2.22
CA ILE A 13 -0.19 -1.52 -2.47
C ILE A 13 -1.20 -1.77 -3.61
N SER A 14 -2.43 -1.25 -3.47
CA SER A 14 -3.48 -1.46 -4.48
C SER A 14 -3.10 -0.95 -5.87
N GLY A 15 -2.52 0.26 -5.92
CA GLY A 15 -2.15 0.90 -7.19
C GLY A 15 -1.03 0.14 -7.90
N ALA A 16 -0.03 -0.33 -7.15
CA ALA A 16 1.10 -1.07 -7.70
C ALA A 16 0.68 -2.45 -8.24
N ILE A 17 -0.17 -3.18 -7.50
CA ILE A 17 -0.67 -4.48 -7.94
C ILE A 17 -1.51 -4.34 -9.20
N LEU A 18 -2.47 -3.39 -9.22
CA LEU A 18 -3.27 -3.16 -10.42
C LEU A 18 -2.39 -2.79 -11.61
N ALA A 19 -1.35 -1.97 -11.40
CA ALA A 19 -0.41 -1.62 -12.44
C ALA A 19 0.30 -2.84 -13.01
N GLU A 20 0.88 -3.67 -12.14
CA GLU A 20 1.57 -4.90 -12.54
C GLU A 20 0.62 -5.84 -13.28
N ARG A 21 -0.58 -6.10 -12.74
CA ARG A 21 -1.56 -7.02 -13.35
C ARG A 21 -1.96 -6.58 -14.76
N TYR A 22 -2.25 -5.29 -14.97
CA TYR A 22 -2.59 -4.78 -16.30
C TYR A 22 -1.39 -4.71 -17.24
N ALA A 23 -0.21 -4.32 -16.75
CA ALA A 23 1.01 -4.29 -17.54
C ALA A 23 1.42 -5.68 -18.04
N SER A 24 1.20 -6.71 -17.21
CA SER A 24 1.36 -8.12 -17.56
C SER A 24 0.38 -8.62 -18.64
N LEU A 25 -0.72 -7.90 -18.88
CA LEU A 25 -1.60 -8.09 -20.05
C LEU A 25 -1.16 -7.27 -21.28
N GLY A 26 -0.02 -6.58 -21.22
CA GLY A 26 0.50 -5.74 -22.29
C GLY A 26 -0.11 -4.34 -22.37
N LYS A 27 -0.87 -3.91 -21.36
CA LYS A 27 -1.47 -2.57 -21.30
C LYS A 27 -0.44 -1.54 -20.86
N LYS A 28 -0.50 -0.35 -21.43
CA LYS A 28 0.31 0.81 -21.00
C LYS A 28 -0.32 1.45 -19.78
N VAL A 29 0.40 1.43 -18.67
CA VAL A 29 -0.07 1.93 -17.37
C VAL A 29 0.69 3.18 -17.00
N LEU A 30 -0.05 4.21 -16.58
CA LEU A 30 0.51 5.40 -15.93
C LEU A 30 0.03 5.45 -14.49
N ILE A 31 0.98 5.52 -13.55
CA ILE A 31 0.73 5.81 -12.14
C ILE A 31 1.10 7.26 -11.87
N ILE A 32 0.19 8.00 -11.22
CA ILE A 32 0.43 9.34 -10.71
C ILE A 32 0.42 9.25 -9.18
N GLU A 33 1.54 9.61 -8.56
CA GLU A 33 1.74 9.59 -7.12
C GLU A 33 2.15 10.98 -6.63
N LYS A 34 1.46 11.43 -5.58
CA LYS A 34 1.66 12.74 -4.98
C LYS A 34 2.90 12.77 -4.09
N LYS A 35 3.21 11.66 -3.43
CA LYS A 35 4.43 11.49 -2.63
C LYS A 35 5.65 11.45 -3.56
N ASN A 36 6.82 11.70 -2.98
CA ASN A 36 8.10 11.61 -3.67
C ASN A 36 8.65 10.17 -3.74
N HIS A 37 7.81 9.16 -3.47
CA HIS A 37 8.19 7.76 -3.41
C HIS A 37 6.99 6.85 -3.70
N ILE A 38 7.27 5.59 -4.04
CA ILE A 38 6.30 4.50 -4.19
C ILE A 38 6.02 3.81 -2.85
N ALA A 39 5.29 2.68 -2.87
CA ALA A 39 4.96 1.84 -1.71
C ALA A 39 3.97 2.45 -0.70
N GLY A 40 3.40 3.62 -0.98
CA GLY A 40 2.36 4.23 -0.15
C GLY A 40 2.80 4.43 1.31
N ASN A 41 2.17 3.75 2.25
CA ASN A 41 2.57 3.78 3.67
C ASN A 41 3.60 2.70 4.02
N CYS A 42 3.78 1.68 3.19
CA CYS A 42 4.83 0.67 3.35
C CYS A 42 6.22 1.18 2.95
N TYR A 43 6.35 2.46 2.57
CA TYR A 43 7.64 3.04 2.22
C TYR A 43 8.63 2.98 3.38
N ASP A 44 9.77 2.37 3.09
CA ASP A 44 10.96 2.29 3.92
C ASP A 44 12.18 2.86 3.18
N TYR A 45 13.18 3.27 3.95
CA TYR A 45 14.39 3.89 3.41
C TYR A 45 15.58 3.58 4.32
N LEU A 46 16.79 3.65 3.76
CA LEU A 46 18.01 3.57 4.56
C LEU A 46 18.26 4.90 5.26
N ASP A 47 18.39 4.87 6.59
CA ASP A 47 18.77 6.04 7.39
C ASP A 47 20.27 6.38 7.24
N GLU A 48 20.73 7.43 7.94
CA GLU A 48 22.13 7.87 7.90
C GLU A 48 23.12 6.81 8.39
N ASP A 49 22.64 5.83 9.17
CA ASP A 49 23.40 4.73 9.75
C ASP A 49 23.32 3.44 8.91
N GLY A 50 22.57 3.46 7.81
CA GLY A 50 22.37 2.32 6.91
C GLY A 50 21.32 1.31 7.40
N ASN A 51 20.47 1.68 8.36
CA ASN A 51 19.37 0.83 8.82
C ASN A 51 18.14 1.04 7.94
N LEU A 52 17.41 -0.03 7.65
CA LEU A 52 16.14 0.09 6.95
C LEU A 52 15.03 0.54 7.91
N VAL A 53 14.48 1.73 7.66
CA VAL A 53 13.49 2.38 8.53
C VAL A 53 12.19 2.64 7.77
N SER A 54 11.06 2.20 8.33
CA SER A 54 9.74 2.52 7.79
C SER A 54 9.32 3.95 8.14
N LYS A 55 8.98 4.76 7.14
CA LYS A 55 8.64 6.18 7.34
C LYS A 55 7.29 6.39 8.04
N TYR A 56 6.34 5.49 7.79
CA TYR A 56 4.95 5.61 8.23
C TYR A 56 4.55 4.54 9.25
N GLY A 57 5.50 4.15 10.10
CA GLY A 57 5.31 3.11 11.10
C GLY A 57 5.74 1.72 10.65
N SER A 58 5.95 0.83 11.61
CA SER A 58 6.41 -0.55 11.35
C SER A 58 5.33 -1.36 10.66
N HIS A 59 5.72 -2.05 9.59
CA HIS A 59 4.86 -2.92 8.81
C HIS A 59 5.35 -4.37 8.95
N LEU A 60 4.43 -5.29 9.27
CA LEU A 60 4.69 -6.73 9.27
C LEU A 60 3.83 -7.36 8.19
N PHE A 61 4.42 -8.27 7.40
CA PHE A 61 3.65 -9.02 6.43
C PHE A 61 3.27 -10.38 7.01
N TYR A 62 1.97 -10.63 7.08
CA TYR A 62 1.41 -11.91 7.45
C TYR A 62 0.18 -12.21 6.61
N THR A 63 0.00 -13.46 6.21
CA THR A 63 -1.21 -13.86 5.48
C THR A 63 -1.51 -15.35 5.63
N THR A 64 -2.79 -15.70 5.57
CA THR A 64 -3.26 -17.09 5.41
C THR A 64 -3.71 -17.39 3.97
N GLU A 65 -3.57 -16.43 3.06
CA GLU A 65 -4.07 -16.52 1.69
C GLU A 65 -2.94 -16.96 0.75
N ASP A 66 -3.00 -18.23 0.29
CA ASP A 66 -2.00 -18.79 -0.62
C ASP A 66 -1.84 -17.94 -1.89
N VAL A 67 -2.94 -17.39 -2.43
CA VAL A 67 -2.91 -16.54 -3.63
C VAL A 67 -2.08 -15.28 -3.40
N VAL A 68 -2.16 -14.68 -2.21
CA VAL A 68 -1.38 -13.50 -1.86
C VAL A 68 0.09 -13.89 -1.68
N TRP A 69 0.36 -14.99 -0.98
CA TRP A 69 1.72 -15.49 -0.77
C TRP A 69 2.42 -15.85 -2.09
N ASP A 70 1.75 -16.58 -2.97
CA ASP A 70 2.26 -16.94 -4.30
C ASP A 70 2.52 -15.71 -5.17
N TYR A 71 1.70 -14.66 -5.02
CA TYR A 71 1.90 -13.40 -5.73
C TYR A 71 3.17 -12.69 -5.26
N VAL A 72 3.30 -12.43 -3.97
CA VAL A 72 4.40 -11.61 -3.44
C VAL A 72 5.76 -12.29 -3.54
N ASN A 73 5.81 -13.63 -3.57
CA ASN A 73 7.04 -14.41 -3.79
C ASN A 73 7.64 -14.26 -5.20
N GLN A 74 6.90 -13.69 -6.16
CA GLN A 74 7.45 -13.41 -7.49
C GLN A 74 8.38 -12.18 -7.48
N PHE A 75 8.29 -11.34 -6.43
CA PHE A 75 8.89 -10.01 -6.42
C PHE A 75 9.87 -9.77 -5.26
N SER A 76 10.01 -10.72 -4.32
CA SER A 76 10.98 -10.62 -3.24
C SER A 76 11.35 -11.99 -2.70
N ASP A 77 12.58 -12.11 -2.21
CA ASP A 77 12.94 -13.12 -1.21
C ASP A 77 12.43 -12.67 0.17
N TRP A 78 12.20 -13.63 1.07
CA TRP A 78 11.53 -13.38 2.35
C TRP A 78 12.31 -13.92 3.54
N ASN A 79 12.42 -13.12 4.59
CA ASN A 79 12.97 -13.50 5.88
C ASN A 79 11.83 -13.92 6.82
N PRO A 80 11.70 -15.21 7.17
CA PRO A 80 10.61 -15.67 8.03
C PRO A 80 10.73 -15.07 9.43
N ILE A 81 9.61 -14.62 9.99
CA ILE A 81 9.52 -14.13 11.36
C ILE A 81 8.84 -15.18 12.23
N VAL A 82 9.41 -15.45 13.40
CA VAL A 82 8.75 -16.27 14.42
C VAL A 82 8.20 -15.34 15.50
N VAL A 83 6.89 -15.08 15.47
CA VAL A 83 6.20 -14.43 16.59
C VAL A 83 5.67 -15.53 17.51
N SER A 84 6.34 -15.79 18.62
CA SER A 84 5.88 -16.80 19.58
C SER A 84 4.74 -16.23 20.43
N ASN A 85 3.51 -16.38 19.97
CA ASN A 85 2.35 -16.24 20.86
C ASN A 85 2.07 -17.60 21.46
N ASN A 86 2.40 -17.78 22.74
CA ASN A 86 1.85 -18.87 23.53
C ASN A 86 0.32 -18.81 23.39
N HIS A 87 -0.31 -19.91 22.98
CA HIS A 87 -1.76 -20.14 22.84
C HIS A 87 -2.36 -19.94 21.43
N ASP A 88 -2.03 -20.81 20.46
CA ASP A 88 -2.98 -21.54 19.59
C ASP A 88 -2.28 -22.13 18.35
N ASP A 89 -1.87 -23.41 18.45
CA ASP A 89 -1.06 -24.12 17.43
C ASP A 89 -1.75 -24.26 16.05
N ALA A 90 -3.06 -24.11 15.97
CA ALA A 90 -3.82 -24.28 14.71
C ALA A 90 -3.86 -23.00 13.84
N TYR A 91 -3.74 -21.81 14.43
CA TYR A 91 -3.71 -20.55 13.67
C TYR A 91 -2.32 -20.31 13.06
N LEU A 92 -1.27 -20.84 13.70
CA LEU A 92 0.12 -20.70 13.25
C LEU A 92 0.48 -21.64 12.10
N SER A 93 -0.26 -22.74 11.86
CA SER A 93 0.15 -23.74 10.87
C SER A 93 -0.03 -23.30 9.41
N ASN A 94 -0.96 -22.39 9.15
CA ASN A 94 -1.29 -21.90 7.79
C ASN A 94 -0.94 -20.42 7.60
N LEU A 95 -0.15 -19.86 8.51
CA LEU A 95 0.15 -18.43 8.55
C LEU A 95 1.56 -18.19 8.01
N TYR A 96 1.65 -17.57 6.84
CA TYR A 96 2.91 -17.04 6.35
C TYR A 96 3.21 -15.75 7.12
N GLN A 97 4.39 -15.66 7.73
CA GLN A 97 4.88 -14.47 8.43
C GLN A 97 6.32 -14.22 8.01
N ALA A 98 6.56 -13.09 7.35
CA ALA A 98 7.89 -12.77 6.86
C ALA A 98 8.06 -11.28 6.61
N LEU A 99 9.32 -10.86 6.46
CA LEU A 99 9.68 -9.54 5.93
C LEU A 99 10.32 -9.69 4.56
N PRO A 100 10.08 -8.76 3.63
CA PRO A 100 10.85 -8.72 2.40
C PRO A 100 12.33 -8.54 2.74
N LYS A 101 13.20 -9.37 2.16
CA LYS A 101 14.63 -9.40 2.49
C LYS A 101 15.32 -8.04 2.36
N GLU A 102 14.90 -7.27 1.35
CA GLU A 102 15.46 -5.96 1.02
C GLU A 102 14.50 -4.79 1.35
N GLY A 103 13.44 -5.04 2.12
CA GLY A 103 12.42 -4.04 2.44
C GLY A 103 11.23 -3.99 1.48
N PHE A 104 10.17 -3.35 1.95
CA PHE A 104 8.95 -3.17 1.18
C PHE A 104 9.15 -2.26 -0.03
N THR A 105 9.95 -1.20 0.07
CA THR A 105 10.21 -0.34 -1.10
C THR A 105 10.82 -1.17 -2.22
N LYS A 106 11.76 -2.07 -1.90
CA LYS A 106 12.36 -2.95 -2.91
C LYS A 106 11.36 -3.92 -3.52
N LEU A 107 10.48 -4.49 -2.70
CA LEU A 107 9.36 -5.31 -3.19
C LEU A 107 8.51 -4.52 -4.20
N PHE A 108 8.16 -3.26 -3.91
CA PHE A 108 7.37 -2.42 -4.82
C PHE A 108 8.13 -1.96 -6.06
N GLU A 109 9.43 -1.71 -5.96
CA GLU A 109 10.28 -1.50 -7.15
C GLU A 109 10.19 -2.69 -8.10
N ASN A 110 10.30 -3.91 -7.57
CA ASN A 110 10.24 -5.13 -8.38
C ASN A 110 8.83 -5.38 -8.96
N ILE A 111 7.76 -5.08 -8.21
CA ILE A 111 6.37 -5.13 -8.72
C ILE A 111 6.19 -4.16 -9.90
N LEU A 112 6.78 -2.97 -9.82
CA LEU A 112 6.63 -1.91 -10.81
C LEU A 112 7.69 -1.97 -11.93
N ASP A 113 8.64 -2.91 -11.88
CA ASP A 113 9.70 -3.08 -12.88
C ASP A 113 9.16 -3.75 -14.16
N ASN A 114 8.37 -2.99 -14.90
CA ASN A 114 7.81 -3.40 -16.18
C ASN A 114 7.87 -2.23 -17.17
N PRO A 115 8.35 -2.45 -18.41
CA PRO A 115 8.50 -1.38 -19.41
C PRO A 115 7.17 -0.72 -19.84
N ASN A 116 6.03 -1.35 -19.54
CA ASN A 116 4.71 -0.77 -19.80
C ASN A 116 4.19 0.08 -18.64
N ILE A 117 4.89 0.16 -17.51
CA ILE A 117 4.53 0.97 -16.35
C ILE A 117 5.38 2.23 -16.33
N GLU A 118 4.72 3.38 -16.27
CA GLU A 118 5.34 4.67 -16.00
C GLU A 118 4.84 5.21 -14.67
N VAL A 119 5.73 5.69 -13.80
CA VAL A 119 5.39 6.27 -12.50
C VAL A 119 5.82 7.74 -12.48
N LEU A 120 4.87 8.64 -12.22
CA LEU A 120 5.12 10.06 -11.99
C LEU A 120 4.97 10.36 -10.50
N LEU A 121 6.09 10.52 -9.82
CA LEU A 121 6.17 10.93 -8.42
C LEU A 121 6.02 12.45 -8.28
N ASP A 122 5.85 12.95 -7.06
CA ASP A 122 5.74 14.38 -6.75
C ASP A 122 4.67 15.12 -7.57
N THR A 123 3.61 14.41 -7.94
CA THR A 123 2.62 14.90 -8.88
C THR A 123 1.20 14.72 -8.34
N ASP A 124 0.50 15.84 -8.09
CA ASP A 124 -0.92 15.80 -7.76
C ASP A 124 -1.73 15.62 -9.06
N TYR A 125 -2.55 14.58 -9.12
CA TYR A 125 -3.40 14.31 -10.29
C TYR A 125 -4.29 15.50 -10.66
N CYS A 126 -4.77 16.27 -9.68
CA CYS A 126 -5.64 17.43 -9.94
C CYS A 126 -4.93 18.50 -10.79
N ASP A 127 -3.61 18.60 -10.71
CA ASP A 127 -2.82 19.61 -11.44
C ASP A 127 -2.60 19.22 -12.91
N ILE A 128 -2.68 17.92 -13.23
CA ILE A 128 -2.32 17.38 -14.55
C ILE A 128 -3.45 16.60 -15.24
N LYS A 129 -4.63 16.46 -14.62
CA LYS A 129 -5.75 15.65 -15.13
C LYS A 129 -6.12 15.96 -16.59
N ASP A 130 -6.06 17.23 -17.00
CA ASP A 130 -6.45 17.67 -18.34
C ASP A 130 -5.45 17.23 -19.42
N GLN A 131 -4.25 16.77 -19.02
CA GLN A 131 -3.24 16.22 -19.92
C GLN A 131 -3.49 14.75 -20.27
N TYR A 132 -4.28 14.04 -19.46
CA TYR A 132 -4.53 12.60 -19.57
C TYR A 132 -6.04 12.33 -19.63
N THR A 133 -6.62 12.47 -20.81
CA THR A 133 -8.08 12.34 -21.02
C THR A 133 -8.48 11.09 -21.79
N ASN A 134 -7.51 10.35 -22.34
CA ASN A 134 -7.74 9.15 -23.16
C ASN A 134 -7.08 7.93 -22.51
N TYR A 135 -7.87 7.21 -21.72
CA TYR A 135 -7.55 5.94 -21.07
C TYR A 135 -8.80 5.03 -21.09
N GLU A 136 -8.63 3.72 -21.05
CA GLU A 136 -9.74 2.75 -20.95
C GLU A 136 -10.30 2.70 -19.54
N LYS A 137 -9.43 2.72 -18.52
CA LYS A 137 -9.80 2.61 -17.10
C LYS A 137 -8.99 3.57 -16.23
N LEU A 138 -9.65 4.12 -15.22
CA LEU A 138 -9.01 4.89 -14.14
C LEU A 138 -9.22 4.18 -12.82
N PHE A 139 -8.14 4.01 -12.06
CA PHE A 139 -8.16 3.54 -10.68
C PHE A 139 -7.73 4.67 -9.75
N TYR A 140 -8.49 4.89 -8.69
CA TYR A 140 -8.15 5.86 -7.66
C TYR A 140 -7.93 5.11 -6.35
N THR A 141 -6.71 5.15 -5.82
CA THR A 141 -6.33 4.48 -4.56
C THR A 141 -5.94 5.50 -3.49
N GLY A 142 -6.27 6.78 -3.71
CA GLY A 142 -6.01 7.85 -2.75
C GLY A 142 -7.11 7.97 -1.68
N PRO A 143 -7.00 8.97 -0.79
CA PRO A 143 -8.00 9.23 0.23
C PRO A 143 -9.38 9.54 -0.35
N VAL A 144 -10.42 8.85 0.14
CA VAL A 144 -11.81 8.97 -0.34
C VAL A 144 -12.35 10.41 -0.24
N ASN A 145 -11.98 11.16 0.80
CA ASN A 145 -12.36 12.57 0.92
C ASN A 145 -11.88 13.40 -0.28
N ARG A 146 -10.66 13.12 -0.78
CA ARG A 146 -10.09 13.82 -1.92
C ARG A 146 -10.70 13.35 -3.24
N PHE A 147 -11.14 12.10 -3.34
CA PHE A 147 -11.95 11.62 -4.45
C PHE A 147 -13.25 12.45 -4.61
N PHE A 148 -13.94 12.74 -3.52
CA PHE A 148 -15.18 13.52 -3.59
C PHE A 148 -14.98 15.01 -3.87
N GLU A 149 -13.87 15.59 -3.40
CA GLU A 149 -13.44 16.93 -3.84
C GLU A 149 -13.18 16.93 -5.36
N PHE A 150 -12.64 15.84 -5.90
CA PHE A 150 -12.43 15.66 -7.33
C PHE A 150 -13.76 15.51 -8.11
N THR A 151 -14.71 14.70 -7.64
CA THR A 151 -16.01 14.49 -8.32
C THR A 151 -17.05 15.57 -8.04
N HIS A 152 -16.76 16.53 -7.15
CA HIS A 152 -17.68 17.59 -6.71
C HIS A 152 -18.99 17.05 -6.08
N GLN A 153 -18.96 15.83 -5.54
CA GLN A 153 -20.15 15.14 -5.04
C GLN A 153 -20.39 15.29 -3.52
N PHE A 154 -19.44 15.86 -2.75
CA PHE A 154 -19.63 16.16 -1.32
C PHE A 154 -19.14 17.55 -0.95
N SER A 155 -19.84 18.20 -0.01
CA SER A 155 -19.44 19.46 0.63
C SER A 155 -18.90 19.29 2.05
N GLU A 156 -18.97 18.08 2.63
CA GLU A 156 -18.57 17.79 4.01
C GLU A 156 -17.36 16.86 4.06
N LYS A 157 -16.38 17.21 4.91
CA LYS A 157 -15.11 16.49 5.07
C LYS A 157 -15.33 15.23 5.91
N LEU A 158 -14.95 14.05 5.39
CA LEU A 158 -14.98 12.80 6.14
C LEU A 158 -14.05 12.88 7.36
N GLU A 159 -14.50 12.31 8.49
CA GLU A 159 -13.67 12.21 9.69
C GLU A 159 -12.58 11.15 9.51
N GLY A 160 -11.34 11.54 9.80
CA GLY A 160 -10.18 10.67 9.76
C GLY A 160 -9.20 11.03 10.86
N ARG A 161 -8.34 10.09 11.23
CA ARG A 161 -7.29 10.30 12.23
C ARG A 161 -5.93 10.16 11.60
N SER A 162 -4.95 10.87 12.18
CA SER A 162 -3.57 10.82 11.73
C SER A 162 -2.64 10.27 12.78
N ILE A 163 -1.54 9.64 12.36
CA ILE A 163 -0.45 9.24 13.25
C ILE A 163 0.84 9.85 12.69
N HIS A 164 1.51 10.67 13.48
CA HIS A 164 2.86 11.12 13.16
C HIS A 164 3.87 10.15 13.74
N PHE A 165 4.82 9.75 12.91
CA PHE A 165 5.91 8.87 13.30
C PHE A 165 7.21 9.67 13.41
N VAL A 166 7.94 9.44 14.49
CA VAL A 166 9.30 9.94 14.68
C VAL A 166 10.21 8.72 14.82
N SER A 167 11.20 8.61 13.95
CA SER A 167 12.21 7.55 14.00
C SER A 167 13.46 8.04 14.73
N GLU A 168 13.96 7.25 15.67
CA GLU A 168 15.22 7.52 16.39
C GLU A 168 16.10 6.27 16.36
N SER A 169 17.40 6.45 16.09
CA SER A 169 18.43 5.40 16.10
C SER A 169 19.38 5.65 17.27
N THR A 170 19.57 4.66 18.14
CA THR A 170 20.42 4.78 19.35
C THR A 170 21.28 3.54 19.59
N ASP A 171 22.36 3.69 20.35
CA ASP A 171 23.19 2.58 20.79
C ASP A 171 22.38 1.69 21.75
N TYR A 172 22.46 0.37 21.55
CA TYR A 172 21.61 -0.59 22.27
C TYR A 172 21.75 -0.49 23.81
N GLU A 173 22.95 -0.18 24.30
CA GLU A 173 23.23 -0.04 25.75
C GLU A 173 22.63 1.23 26.38
N SER A 174 22.22 2.20 25.57
CA SER A 174 21.79 3.54 26.01
C SER A 174 20.27 3.73 26.01
N PHE A 175 19.50 2.70 25.66
CA PHE A 175 18.04 2.80 25.56
C PHE A 175 17.35 2.83 26.93
N GLU A 176 16.61 3.91 27.22
CA GLU A 176 15.68 4.00 28.36
C GLU A 176 14.23 4.12 27.86
N GLU A 177 13.38 3.21 28.33
CA GLU A 177 11.98 3.09 27.91
C GLU A 177 11.12 4.24 28.48
N LYS A 178 10.88 5.29 27.67
CA LYS A 178 10.05 6.43 28.04
C LYS A 178 9.25 6.94 26.84
N ILE A 179 8.18 6.29 26.39
CA ILE A 179 7.07 6.87 25.56
C ILE A 179 5.90 5.86 25.48
N THR A 180 4.69 6.37 25.20
CA THR A 180 3.38 5.68 25.27
C THR A 180 3.14 4.53 24.27
N GLU A 181 3.84 4.46 23.14
CA GLU A 181 3.85 3.30 22.24
C GLU A 181 5.16 3.37 21.43
N VAL A 182 6.12 2.53 21.79
CA VAL A 182 7.42 2.42 21.11
C VAL A 182 7.43 1.08 20.41
N THR A 183 7.63 1.08 19.09
CA THR A 183 7.83 -0.16 18.34
C THR A 183 9.28 -0.22 17.90
N GLU A 184 9.99 -1.26 18.35
CA GLU A 184 11.29 -1.62 17.79
C GLU A 184 11.08 -2.00 16.32
N VAL A 185 11.84 -1.39 15.42
CA VAL A 185 11.80 -1.74 14.00
C VAL A 185 12.40 -3.14 13.85
N PRO A 186 11.72 -4.08 13.16
CA PRO A 186 12.29 -5.38 12.90
C PRO A 186 13.64 -5.25 12.19
N LYS A 187 14.66 -5.97 12.66
CA LYS A 187 15.98 -5.94 12.02
C LYS A 187 15.98 -6.68 10.69
N PHE A 188 16.54 -6.03 9.67
CA PHE A 188 16.82 -6.61 8.36
C PHE A 188 18.27 -7.11 8.29
N GLU A 189 18.56 -7.98 7.31
CA GLU A 189 19.85 -8.70 7.22
C GLU A 189 21.08 -7.76 7.13
N ASN A 190 20.88 -6.57 6.56
CA ASN A 190 21.95 -5.59 6.34
C ASN A 190 21.98 -4.45 7.37
N ASP A 191 21.12 -4.48 8.39
CA ASP A 191 21.07 -3.43 9.40
C ASP A 191 22.33 -3.42 10.27
N ASN A 192 22.66 -2.24 10.82
CA ASN A 192 23.73 -2.12 11.79
C ASN A 192 23.33 -2.79 13.11
N LEU A 193 23.95 -3.93 13.43
CA LEU A 193 23.59 -4.73 14.59
C LEU A 193 23.89 -4.06 15.93
N ASP A 194 24.81 -3.08 15.96
CA ASP A 194 25.19 -2.34 17.18
C ASP A 194 24.16 -1.25 17.54
N LYS A 195 23.29 -0.88 16.59
CA LYS A 195 22.24 0.13 16.76
C LYS A 195 20.84 -0.50 16.79
N ALA A 196 19.92 0.19 17.44
CA ALA A 196 18.50 -0.11 17.38
C ALA A 196 17.76 1.11 16.84
N ALA A 197 16.86 0.88 15.88
CA ALA A 197 15.94 1.87 15.35
C ALA A 197 14.57 1.69 16.01
N PHE A 198 14.02 2.78 16.52
CA PHE A 198 12.72 2.82 17.15
C PHE A 198 11.80 3.78 16.40
N ILE A 199 10.52 3.41 16.30
CA ILE A 199 9.48 4.29 15.79
C ILE A 199 8.54 4.68 16.93
N HIS A 200 8.36 5.98 17.09
CA HIS A 200 7.44 6.60 18.04
C HIS A 200 6.21 7.13 17.30
N GLY A 201 5.02 6.59 17.61
CA GLY A 201 3.75 7.03 17.02
C GLY A 201 2.98 8.00 17.92
N PHE A 202 2.51 9.12 17.36
CA PHE A 202 1.66 10.09 18.03
C PHE A 202 0.40 10.37 17.23
N ILE A 203 -0.79 10.21 17.84
CA ILE A 203 -2.06 10.52 17.18
C ILE A 203 -2.22 12.04 17.03
N THR A 204 -2.44 12.50 15.81
CA THR A 204 -2.68 13.90 15.46
C THR A 204 -3.93 14.07 14.59
N LYS A 205 -4.17 15.29 14.06
CA LYS A 205 -5.34 15.60 13.21
C LYS A 205 -4.99 16.01 11.77
N ASP A 206 -3.72 15.96 11.38
CA ASP A 206 -3.22 16.77 10.27
C ASP A 206 -3.12 16.01 8.92
N GLU A 207 -3.17 14.66 8.90
CA GLU A 207 -3.26 13.82 7.68
C GLU A 207 -4.15 12.58 7.86
N VAL A 208 -5.23 12.35 7.12
CA VAL A 208 -6.06 11.15 7.35
C VAL A 208 -5.31 9.86 6.96
N PHE A 209 -4.91 9.04 7.95
CA PHE A 209 -4.26 7.74 7.75
C PHE A 209 -5.27 6.58 7.67
N TYR A 210 -6.41 6.70 8.36
CA TYR A 210 -7.52 5.75 8.26
C TYR A 210 -8.87 6.47 8.37
N ALA A 211 -9.85 5.96 7.63
CA ALA A 211 -11.23 6.42 7.72
C ALA A 211 -11.84 5.91 9.04
N VAL A 212 -12.50 6.79 9.79
CA VAL A 212 -13.30 6.34 10.94
C VAL A 212 -14.65 5.87 10.39
N PRO A 213 -15.10 4.62 10.65
CA PRO A 213 -16.40 4.16 10.18
C PRO A 213 -17.50 5.05 10.75
N SER A 214 -18.20 5.75 9.86
CA SER A 214 -19.38 6.57 10.19
C SER A 214 -20.58 6.11 9.36
N ALA A 215 -21.80 6.39 9.82
CA ALA A 215 -23.02 6.05 9.09
C ALA A 215 -23.07 6.68 7.69
N LEU A 216 -22.38 7.81 7.47
CA LEU A 216 -22.27 8.46 6.16
C LEU A 216 -21.38 7.68 5.17
N ASN A 217 -20.48 6.81 5.64
CA ASN A 217 -19.52 6.11 4.78
C ASN A 217 -20.12 4.89 4.06
N GLN A 218 -21.35 4.47 4.38
CA GLN A 218 -21.90 3.16 3.98
C GLN A 218 -22.95 3.21 2.85
N GLU A 219 -23.39 4.39 2.40
CA GLU A 219 -24.60 4.53 1.54
C GLU A 219 -24.36 4.63 0.02
N ASN A 220 -23.13 4.59 -0.51
CA ASN A 220 -22.89 4.87 -1.94
C ASN A 220 -22.28 3.68 -2.73
N ALA A 221 -22.86 3.35 -3.88
CA ALA A 221 -22.37 2.25 -4.75
C ALA A 221 -21.16 2.64 -5.61
N GLU A 222 -20.99 3.92 -5.99
CA GLU A 222 -19.74 4.42 -6.61
C GLU A 222 -18.57 4.42 -5.62
N LEU A 223 -18.89 4.65 -4.35
CA LEU A 223 -17.96 4.58 -3.23
C LEU A 223 -17.49 3.14 -2.98
N ASP A 224 -18.25 2.12 -3.39
CA ASP A 224 -17.93 0.70 -3.18
C ASP A 224 -16.77 0.21 -4.07
N LEU A 225 -16.56 0.81 -5.25
CA LEU A 225 -15.39 0.54 -6.12
C LEU A 225 -14.14 1.30 -5.65
N VAL A 226 -14.32 2.50 -5.08
CA VAL A 226 -13.24 3.33 -4.54
C VAL A 226 -12.79 2.82 -3.17
N GLN A 227 -13.72 2.47 -2.26
CA GLN A 227 -13.44 1.96 -0.91
C GLN A 227 -12.90 0.54 -0.90
N LYS A 228 -13.34 -0.37 -1.78
CA LYS A 228 -12.77 -1.73 -1.83
C LYS A 228 -11.27 -1.72 -2.18
N ALA A 229 -10.81 -0.70 -2.90
CA ALA A 229 -9.39 -0.49 -3.19
C ALA A 229 -8.65 0.37 -2.14
N THR A 230 -9.36 0.96 -1.16
CA THR A 230 -8.78 1.93 -0.21
C THR A 230 -9.17 1.69 1.25
N ASN A 231 -9.67 0.49 1.60
CA ASN A 231 -10.10 0.21 2.97
C ASN A 231 -8.88 0.05 3.88
N TYR A 232 -8.28 1.19 4.23
CA TYR A 232 -7.11 1.34 5.06
C TYR A 232 -7.46 1.04 6.52
N ASN A 233 -7.48 -0.23 6.86
CA ASN A 233 -7.12 -0.64 8.21
C ASN A 233 -5.60 -0.84 8.20
N TYR A 234 -4.89 0.04 8.92
CA TYR A 234 -3.43 0.13 9.07
C TYR A 234 -2.68 -1.21 9.30
N PHE A 235 -3.39 -2.30 9.60
CA PHE A 235 -2.82 -3.57 10.03
C PHE A 235 -2.78 -4.68 8.97
N ASN A 236 -3.56 -4.63 7.89
CA ASN A 236 -3.73 -5.79 7.01
C ASN A 236 -3.19 -5.56 5.59
N ILE A 237 -1.86 -5.58 5.44
CA ILE A 237 -1.20 -5.48 4.13
C ILE A 237 -1.73 -6.57 3.18
N ASP A 238 -1.89 -7.79 3.68
CA ASP A 238 -2.33 -8.93 2.88
C ASP A 238 -3.76 -8.79 2.35
N GLU A 239 -4.66 -8.22 3.15
CA GLU A 239 -6.03 -7.91 2.73
C GLU A 239 -6.04 -6.91 1.58
N GLU A 240 -5.16 -5.91 1.60
CA GLU A 240 -5.03 -4.96 0.49
C GLU A 240 -4.48 -5.64 -0.77
N PHE A 241 -3.48 -6.53 -0.63
CA PHE A 241 -3.02 -7.36 -1.75
C PHE A 241 -4.16 -8.18 -2.34
N LYS A 242 -4.91 -8.88 -1.48
CA LYS A 242 -6.03 -9.72 -1.87
C LYS A 242 -7.11 -8.92 -2.58
N ASN A 243 -7.50 -7.77 -2.03
CA ASN A 243 -8.55 -6.92 -2.58
C ASN A 243 -8.19 -6.39 -3.98
N ALA A 244 -6.93 -6.00 -4.19
CA ALA A 244 -6.46 -5.55 -5.50
C ALA A 244 -6.46 -6.68 -6.54
N LEU A 245 -6.00 -7.88 -6.16
CA LEU A 245 -6.02 -9.07 -7.01
C LEU A 245 -7.45 -9.51 -7.36
N ASP A 246 -8.35 -9.52 -6.39
CA ASP A 246 -9.76 -9.87 -6.58
C ASP A 246 -10.48 -8.84 -7.46
N LEU A 247 -10.23 -7.54 -7.25
CA LEU A 247 -10.76 -6.48 -8.09
C LEU A 247 -10.33 -6.64 -9.56
N PHE A 248 -9.04 -6.91 -9.79
CA PHE A 248 -8.53 -7.20 -11.14
C PHE A 248 -9.26 -8.39 -11.77
N HIS A 249 -9.36 -9.51 -11.05
CA HIS A 249 -10.06 -10.70 -11.56
C HIS A 249 -11.55 -10.45 -11.83
N GLN A 250 -12.23 -9.68 -10.98
CA GLN A 250 -13.64 -9.33 -11.17
C GLN A 250 -13.86 -8.50 -12.43
N LEU A 251 -12.99 -7.51 -12.67
CA LEU A 251 -13.07 -6.62 -13.83
C LEU A 251 -12.74 -7.32 -15.14
N GLU A 252 -11.83 -8.29 -15.15
CA GLU A 252 -11.49 -9.03 -16.37
C GLU A 252 -12.42 -10.21 -16.66
N LYS A 253 -13.00 -10.86 -15.63
CA LYS A 253 -14.06 -11.87 -15.83
C LYS A 253 -15.35 -11.28 -16.43
N SER A 254 -15.72 -10.06 -16.04
CA SER A 254 -16.89 -9.38 -16.59
C SER A 254 -16.70 -9.03 -18.06
N ASN A 255 -15.48 -8.64 -18.45
CA ASN A 255 -15.11 -8.40 -19.85
C ASN A 255 -15.22 -9.66 -20.73
N GLU A 256 -14.76 -10.84 -20.27
CA GLU A 256 -14.88 -12.10 -21.04
C GLU A 256 -16.34 -12.51 -21.31
N THR A 257 -17.25 -12.20 -20.38
CA THR A 257 -18.67 -12.56 -20.50
C THR A 257 -19.36 -11.72 -21.58
N ILE A 258 -18.98 -10.45 -21.72
CA ILE A 258 -19.52 -9.54 -22.74
C ILE A 258 -19.16 -10.03 -24.15
N TYR A 259 -17.94 -10.50 -24.38
CA TYR A 259 -17.52 -11.04 -25.68
C TYR A 259 -18.15 -12.41 -26.02
N LYS A 260 -18.51 -13.23 -25.02
CA LYS A 260 -19.22 -14.52 -25.26
C LYS A 260 -20.70 -14.36 -25.58
N THR A 261 -21.30 -13.21 -25.29
CA THR A 261 -22.73 -12.94 -25.54
C THR A 261 -22.96 -12.14 -26.83
N ALA A 262 -21.87 -11.74 -27.51
CA ALA A 262 -21.88 -11.03 -28.77
C ALA A 262 -21.49 -11.96 -29.95
N VAL A 263 -22.19 -13.09 -30.09
CA VAL A 263 -22.14 -13.98 -31.28
C VAL A 263 -23.56 -14.35 -31.69
#